data_AF-A0A368GK91-F1
#
_entry.id   AF-A0A368GK91-F1
#
_cell.length_a   1.000
_cell.length_b   1.000
_cell.length_c   1.000
_cell.angle_alpha   90.00
_cell.angle_beta   90.00
_cell.angle_gamma   90.00
#
_symmetry.space_group_name_H-M   'P 1'
#
loop_
_entity.id
_entity.type
_entity.pdbx_description
1 polymer ?
#
loop_
_entity_poly.entity_id
_entity_poly.type
_entity_poly.pdbx_seq_one_letter_code
_entity_poly.pdbx_strand_id
1 'polypeptide(L)'
;LWVADHCAASLCSERFFSWWQKILSFKDADADDVKEKLTDEAEVEGEILARLSDLIHNMFETFGEAFFDCMEPLLPKFLQLIDFHRAYPSRQYGVCYIDDCIEFASRRCAQYQDQFVPPLLKCLSDEYPEVRQAAAYGFGVMGMVGGVEYLNTVTNALEPLAAMVNRPDARATEESSGATDNGIAAVAKILKYSGANVNLSQVGLQNLYDCLFLIELL
;
A
#
# COMPACT_ATOMS: atom_id res chain seq x y z
N LEU A 1 8.48 -37.89 -7.46
CA LEU A 1 8.33 -37.75 -8.92
C LEU A 1 6.88 -38.00 -9.33
N TRP A 2 6.35 -39.22 -9.20
CA TRP A 2 4.95 -39.51 -9.63
C TRP A 2 3.82 -38.75 -8.89
N VAL A 3 4.01 -38.45 -7.59
CA VAL A 3 3.02 -37.67 -6.80
C VAL A 3 3.08 -36.17 -7.09
N ALA A 4 4.22 -35.65 -7.57
CA ALA A 4 4.35 -34.25 -7.96
C ALA A 4 3.71 -34.00 -9.34
N ASP A 5 3.80 -34.97 -10.25
CA ASP A 5 3.22 -34.88 -11.59
C ASP A 5 1.67 -34.92 -11.57
N HIS A 6 1.07 -35.64 -10.61
CA HIS A 6 -0.40 -35.71 -10.50
C HIS A 6 -1.05 -34.49 -9.82
N CYS A 7 -0.34 -33.78 -8.92
CA CYS A 7 -0.85 -32.52 -8.38
C CYS A 7 -0.81 -31.37 -9.41
N ALA A 8 0.17 -31.38 -10.33
CA ALA A 8 0.32 -30.36 -11.37
C ALA A 8 -0.81 -30.36 -12.42
N ALA A 9 -1.53 -31.47 -12.57
CA ALA A 9 -2.64 -31.56 -13.53
C ALA A 9 -3.91 -30.79 -13.11
N SER A 10 -4.00 -30.36 -11.84
CA SER A 10 -5.20 -29.67 -11.32
C SER A 10 -5.08 -28.14 -11.22
N LEU A 11 -3.88 -27.59 -11.44
CA LEU A 11 -3.59 -26.15 -11.35
C LEU A 11 -2.59 -25.76 -12.46
N CYS A 12 -3.03 -25.66 -13.71
CA CYS A 12 -2.17 -25.19 -14.80
C CYS A 12 -2.88 -24.12 -15.64
N SER A 13 -2.80 -22.87 -15.16
CA SER A 13 -2.90 -21.70 -16.04
C SER A 13 -1.57 -21.54 -16.78
N GLU A 14 -1.58 -21.03 -18.01
CA GLU A 14 -0.39 -20.78 -18.86
C GLU A 14 0.77 -20.09 -18.11
N ARG A 15 0.45 -19.31 -17.06
CA ARG A 15 1.42 -18.67 -16.17
C ARG A 15 2.32 -19.65 -15.42
N PHE A 16 1.81 -20.79 -14.97
CA PHE A 16 2.63 -21.79 -14.27
C PHE A 16 3.65 -22.43 -15.22
N PHE A 17 3.23 -22.73 -16.46
CA PHE A 17 4.11 -23.30 -17.47
C PHE A 17 5.18 -22.29 -17.93
N SER A 18 4.80 -21.03 -18.15
CA SER A 18 5.74 -19.95 -18.45
C SER A 18 6.75 -19.72 -17.32
N TRP A 19 6.28 -19.72 -16.07
CA TRP A 19 7.14 -19.54 -14.89
C TRP A 19 8.11 -20.70 -14.72
N TRP A 20 7.65 -21.94 -14.94
CA TRP A 20 8.50 -23.13 -14.91
C TRP A 20 9.51 -23.15 -16.06
N GLN A 21 9.12 -22.78 -17.28
CA GLN A 21 10.09 -22.63 -18.38
C GLN A 21 11.15 -21.55 -18.09
N LYS A 22 10.76 -20.44 -17.44
CA LYS A 22 11.70 -19.39 -17.02
C LYS A 22 12.71 -19.94 -15.99
N ILE A 23 12.26 -20.70 -14.99
CA ILE A 23 13.14 -21.36 -14.01
C ILE A 23 14.04 -22.43 -14.67
N LEU A 24 13.56 -23.18 -15.67
CA LEU A 24 14.41 -24.11 -16.42
C LEU A 24 15.52 -23.39 -17.18
N SER A 25 15.24 -22.21 -17.76
CA SER A 25 16.24 -21.41 -18.47
C SER A 25 17.35 -20.87 -17.54
N PHE A 26 17.11 -20.86 -16.22
CA PHE A 26 18.06 -20.47 -15.20
C PHE A 26 18.91 -21.63 -14.65
N LYS A 27 18.68 -22.88 -15.08
CA LYS A 27 19.51 -24.01 -14.61
C LYS A 27 20.95 -24.00 -15.14
N ASP A 28 21.20 -23.32 -16.25
CA ASP A 28 22.51 -23.23 -16.91
C ASP A 28 23.10 -21.80 -16.90
N ALA A 29 22.44 -20.84 -16.24
CA ALA A 29 22.91 -19.46 -16.10
C ALA A 29 23.64 -19.28 -14.76
N ASP A 30 24.67 -18.42 -14.73
CA ASP A 30 25.32 -18.06 -13.47
C ASP A 30 24.29 -17.41 -12.53
N ALA A 31 24.33 -17.76 -11.25
CA ALA A 31 23.40 -17.24 -10.25
C ALA A 31 23.43 -15.71 -10.19
N ASP A 32 24.60 -15.12 -10.48
CA ASP A 32 24.78 -13.66 -10.54
C ASP A 32 24.09 -13.06 -11.79
N ASP A 33 24.23 -13.66 -12.97
CA ASP A 33 23.56 -13.21 -14.21
C ASP A 33 22.03 -13.30 -14.12
N VAL A 34 21.51 -14.33 -13.43
CA VAL A 34 20.07 -14.48 -13.18
C VAL A 34 19.57 -13.41 -12.23
N LYS A 35 20.33 -13.12 -11.18
CA LYS A 35 19.99 -12.09 -10.20
C LYS A 35 19.95 -10.71 -10.83
N GLU A 36 20.93 -10.36 -11.66
CA GLU A 36 20.99 -9.09 -12.38
C GLU A 36 19.79 -8.90 -13.32
N LYS A 37 19.46 -9.92 -14.12
CA LYS A 37 18.28 -9.85 -15.01
C LYS A 37 16.97 -9.67 -14.24
N LEU A 38 16.83 -10.33 -13.10
CA LEU A 38 15.63 -10.19 -12.26
C LEU A 38 15.55 -8.79 -11.63
N THR A 39 16.67 -8.16 -11.30
CA THR A 39 16.68 -6.79 -10.80
C THR A 39 16.30 -5.79 -11.89
N ASP A 40 16.82 -5.94 -13.11
CA ASP A 40 16.49 -5.05 -14.23
C ASP A 40 15.00 -5.14 -14.60
N GLU A 41 14.45 -6.36 -14.64
CA GLU A 41 13.02 -6.55 -14.90
C GLU A 41 12.15 -5.88 -13.83
N ALA A 42 12.54 -5.95 -12.56
CA ALA A 42 11.82 -5.35 -11.45
C ALA A 42 11.88 -3.81 -11.48
N GLU A 43 13.01 -3.24 -11.89
CA GLU A 43 13.17 -1.79 -12.07
C GLU A 43 12.24 -1.28 -13.19
N VAL A 44 12.27 -1.94 -14.35
CA VAL A 44 11.38 -1.60 -15.48
C VAL A 44 9.90 -1.76 -15.11
N GLU A 45 9.52 -2.81 -14.37
CA GLU A 45 8.15 -2.96 -13.86
C GLU A 45 7.77 -1.79 -12.95
N GLY A 46 8.68 -1.36 -12.06
CA GLY A 46 8.50 -0.21 -11.19
C GLY A 46 8.25 1.10 -11.95
N GLU A 47 9.03 1.38 -12.99
CA GLU A 47 8.84 2.58 -13.83
C GLU A 47 7.49 2.58 -14.55
N ILE A 48 7.07 1.43 -15.09
CA ILE A 48 5.78 1.30 -15.76
C ILE A 48 4.64 1.51 -14.76
N LEU A 49 4.75 0.93 -13.57
CA LEU A 49 3.74 1.09 -12.51
C LEU A 49 3.64 2.55 -12.04
N ALA A 50 4.76 3.26 -11.95
CA ALA A 50 4.77 4.70 -11.65
C ALA A 50 3.94 5.49 -12.67
N ARG A 51 4.19 5.27 -13.97
CA ARG A 51 3.44 5.95 -15.04
C ARG A 51 1.97 5.56 -15.08
N LEU A 52 1.66 4.31 -14.77
CA LEU A 52 0.28 3.85 -14.66
C LEU A 52 -0.43 4.51 -13.48
N SER A 53 0.24 4.62 -12.33
CA SER A 53 -0.27 5.30 -11.13
C SER A 53 -0.57 6.76 -11.43
N ASP A 54 0.37 7.49 -12.05
CA ASP A 54 0.17 8.89 -12.46
C ASP A 54 -1.06 9.04 -13.36
N LEU A 55 -1.19 8.17 -14.36
CA LEU A 55 -2.33 8.21 -15.28
C LEU A 55 -3.65 7.96 -14.55
N ILE A 56 -3.71 6.93 -13.69
CA ILE A 56 -4.92 6.59 -12.94
C ILE A 56 -5.32 7.73 -12.01
N HIS A 57 -4.37 8.32 -11.29
CA HIS A 57 -4.60 9.45 -10.40
C HIS A 57 -5.19 10.64 -11.16
N ASN A 58 -4.56 11.06 -12.28
CA ASN A 58 -5.06 12.15 -13.12
C ASN A 58 -6.49 11.89 -13.64
N MET A 59 -6.81 10.63 -13.96
CA MET A 59 -8.15 10.26 -14.39
C MET A 59 -9.16 10.33 -13.23
N PHE A 60 -8.79 9.92 -12.03
CA PHE A 60 -9.61 10.12 -10.83
C PHE A 60 -9.79 11.62 -10.49
N GLU A 61 -8.75 12.45 -10.58
CA GLU A 61 -8.89 13.90 -10.38
C GLU A 61 -9.85 14.53 -11.40
N THR A 62 -9.81 14.06 -12.65
CA THR A 62 -10.63 14.62 -13.73
C THR A 62 -12.09 14.19 -13.66
N PHE A 63 -12.34 12.92 -13.37
CA PHE A 63 -13.67 12.30 -13.48
C PHE A 63 -14.29 11.91 -12.15
N GLY A 64 -13.54 11.99 -11.05
CA GLY A 64 -13.98 11.64 -9.70
C GLY A 64 -14.50 10.21 -9.60
N GLU A 65 -15.54 10.03 -8.77
CA GLU A 65 -16.18 8.74 -8.52
C GLU A 65 -16.68 8.03 -9.79
N ALA A 66 -17.00 8.76 -10.88
CA ALA A 66 -17.44 8.14 -12.12
C ALA A 66 -16.36 7.27 -12.79
N PHE A 67 -15.08 7.60 -12.59
CA PHE A 67 -13.98 6.77 -13.11
C PHE A 67 -13.86 5.44 -12.39
N PHE A 68 -14.37 5.34 -11.15
CA PHE A 68 -14.34 4.12 -10.37
C PHE A 68 -15.10 2.97 -11.06
N ASP A 69 -16.11 3.24 -11.91
CA ASP A 69 -16.79 2.20 -12.70
C ASP A 69 -15.82 1.41 -13.60
N CYS A 70 -14.79 2.08 -14.12
CA CYS A 70 -13.75 1.46 -14.93
C CYS A 70 -12.69 0.72 -14.09
N MET A 71 -12.44 1.22 -12.88
CA MET A 71 -11.35 0.73 -12.02
C MET A 71 -11.79 -0.37 -11.06
N GLU A 72 -13.04 -0.37 -10.60
CA GLU A 72 -13.59 -1.35 -9.67
C GLU A 72 -13.32 -2.81 -10.07
N PRO A 73 -13.46 -3.23 -11.35
CA PRO A 73 -13.12 -4.59 -11.77
C PRO A 73 -11.63 -4.94 -11.68
N LEU A 74 -10.74 -3.93 -11.64
CA LEU A 74 -9.29 -4.11 -11.56
C LEU A 74 -8.78 -4.19 -10.12
N LEU A 75 -9.60 -3.85 -9.12
CA LEU A 75 -9.22 -3.84 -7.71
C LEU A 75 -8.53 -5.15 -7.27
N PRO A 76 -9.03 -6.37 -7.60
CA PRO A 76 -8.34 -7.61 -7.20
C PRO A 76 -6.94 -7.76 -7.81
N LYS A 77 -6.68 -7.17 -8.98
CA LYS A 77 -5.36 -7.22 -9.64
C LYS A 77 -4.38 -6.28 -8.95
N PHE A 78 -4.83 -5.09 -8.56
CA PHE A 78 -4.00 -4.14 -7.81
C PHE A 78 -3.71 -4.65 -6.39
N LEU A 79 -4.67 -5.31 -5.73
CA LEU A 79 -4.40 -5.95 -4.42
C LEU A 79 -3.31 -7.02 -4.49
N GLN A 80 -3.18 -7.74 -5.60
CA GLN A 80 -2.08 -8.69 -5.80
C GLN A 80 -0.70 -8.02 -5.88
N LEU A 81 -0.63 -6.71 -6.15
CA LEU A 81 0.62 -5.96 -6.16
C LEU A 81 1.14 -5.69 -4.74
N ILE A 82 0.26 -5.66 -3.74
CA ILE A 82 0.57 -5.41 -2.32
C ILE A 82 1.08 -6.68 -1.61
N ASP A 83 1.23 -7.79 -2.33
CA ASP A 83 1.83 -9.00 -1.78
C ASP A 83 3.26 -8.73 -1.29
N PHE A 84 3.56 -9.11 -0.05
CA PHE A 84 4.85 -8.83 0.60
C PHE A 84 6.04 -9.49 -0.09
N HIS A 85 5.81 -10.50 -0.94
CA HIS A 85 6.84 -11.15 -1.74
C HIS A 85 7.21 -10.40 -3.03
N ARG A 86 6.43 -9.39 -3.43
CA ARG A 86 6.74 -8.57 -4.61
C ARG A 86 7.80 -7.51 -4.30
N ALA A 87 8.40 -6.94 -5.34
CA ALA A 87 9.29 -5.79 -5.21
C ALA A 87 8.54 -4.59 -4.58
N TYR A 88 9.27 -3.73 -3.88
CA TYR A 88 8.68 -2.60 -3.17
C TYR A 88 7.89 -1.64 -4.08
N PRO A 89 8.27 -1.37 -5.36
CA PRO A 89 7.48 -0.49 -6.22
C PRO A 89 6.10 -1.08 -6.52
N SER A 90 5.99 -2.40 -6.70
CA SER A 90 4.69 -3.06 -6.85
C SER A 90 3.80 -2.82 -5.63
N ARG A 91 4.36 -2.99 -4.42
CA ARG A 91 3.58 -2.78 -3.19
C ARG A 91 3.17 -1.33 -3.04
N GLN A 92 4.10 -0.40 -3.27
CA GLN A 92 3.87 1.04 -3.22
C GLN A 92 2.73 1.44 -4.17
N TYR A 93 2.85 1.15 -5.46
CA TYR A 93 1.84 1.56 -6.45
C TYR A 93 0.53 0.77 -6.34
N GLY A 94 0.58 -0.46 -5.81
CA GLY A 94 -0.62 -1.18 -5.40
C GLY A 94 -1.38 -0.44 -4.30
N VAL A 95 -0.68 0.10 -3.30
CA VAL A 95 -1.28 0.92 -2.24
C VAL A 95 -1.76 2.26 -2.79
N CYS A 96 -0.98 2.98 -3.60
CA CYS A 96 -1.39 4.26 -4.20
C CYS A 96 -2.70 4.14 -5.01
N TYR A 97 -2.88 3.04 -5.75
CA TYR A 97 -4.14 2.77 -6.42
C TYR A 97 -5.33 2.67 -5.45
N ILE A 98 -5.14 2.00 -4.31
CA ILE A 98 -6.18 1.87 -3.28
C ILE A 98 -6.44 3.24 -2.64
N ASP A 99 -5.40 4.04 -2.40
CA ASP A 99 -5.51 5.40 -1.87
C ASP A 99 -6.40 6.27 -2.77
N ASP A 100 -6.17 6.27 -4.09
CA ASP A 100 -7.01 6.99 -5.05
C ASP A 100 -8.47 6.50 -5.02
N CYS A 101 -8.68 5.19 -4.94
CA CYS A 101 -10.02 4.64 -4.84
C CYS A 101 -10.74 5.12 -3.57
N ILE A 102 -10.03 5.26 -2.45
CA ILE A 102 -10.59 5.79 -1.20
C ILE A 102 -10.83 7.30 -1.32
N GLU A 103 -9.89 8.05 -1.87
CA GLU A 103 -9.99 9.51 -1.97
C GLU A 103 -11.16 9.95 -2.85
N PHE A 104 -11.28 9.34 -4.03
CA PHE A 104 -12.22 9.77 -5.06
C PHE A 104 -13.53 8.97 -5.08
N ALA A 105 -13.56 7.78 -4.47
CA ALA A 105 -14.73 6.89 -4.43
C ALA A 105 -14.94 6.24 -3.05
N SER A 106 -14.60 6.94 -1.97
CA SER A 106 -14.62 6.50 -0.55
C SER A 106 -15.72 5.49 -0.20
N ARG A 107 -16.99 5.87 -0.38
CA ARG A 107 -18.15 5.04 0.01
C ARG A 107 -18.26 3.76 -0.81
N ARG A 108 -17.96 3.82 -2.11
CA ARG A 108 -17.96 2.63 -2.97
C ARG A 108 -16.76 1.74 -2.69
N CYS A 109 -15.59 2.33 -2.45
CA CYS A 109 -14.40 1.57 -2.07
C CYS A 109 -14.60 0.85 -0.72
N ALA A 110 -15.38 1.44 0.20
CA ALA A 110 -15.60 0.93 1.55
C ALA A 110 -16.13 -0.52 1.62
N GLN A 111 -16.84 -0.98 0.59
CA GLN A 111 -17.35 -2.36 0.50
C GLN A 111 -16.23 -3.42 0.37
N TYR A 112 -15.01 -3.00 0.03
CA TYR A 112 -13.84 -3.86 -0.18
C TYR A 112 -12.85 -3.82 1.00
N GLN A 113 -13.16 -3.12 2.10
CA GLN A 113 -12.26 -2.93 3.24
C GLN A 113 -11.65 -4.23 3.76
N ASP A 114 -12.45 -5.30 3.86
CA ASP A 114 -11.97 -6.61 4.34
C ASP A 114 -10.84 -7.19 3.48
N GLN A 115 -10.73 -6.76 2.22
CA GLN A 115 -9.69 -7.21 1.28
C GLN A 115 -8.43 -6.36 1.37
N PHE A 116 -8.55 -5.04 1.52
CA PHE A 116 -7.42 -4.12 1.44
C PHE A 116 -6.89 -3.62 2.78
N VAL A 117 -7.72 -3.53 3.82
CA VAL A 117 -7.27 -3.02 5.13
C VAL A 117 -6.18 -3.91 5.74
N PRO A 118 -6.32 -5.26 5.77
CA PRO A 118 -5.27 -6.11 6.32
C PRO A 118 -3.89 -5.97 5.65
N PRO A 119 -3.75 -5.95 4.30
CA PRO A 119 -2.45 -5.69 3.68
C PRO A 119 -1.96 -4.26 3.91
N LEU A 120 -2.82 -3.23 3.87
CA LEU A 120 -2.41 -1.84 4.14
C LEU A 120 -1.85 -1.68 5.57
N LEU A 121 -2.46 -2.32 6.57
CA LEU A 121 -1.94 -2.33 7.95
C LEU A 121 -0.53 -2.94 8.02
N LYS A 122 -0.25 -3.99 7.24
CA LYS A 122 1.10 -4.58 7.16
C LYS A 122 2.09 -3.62 6.50
N CYS A 123 1.66 -2.89 5.48
CA CYS A 123 2.49 -1.91 4.77
C CYS A 123 2.99 -0.77 5.66
N LEU A 124 2.31 -0.43 6.77
CA LEU A 124 2.82 0.55 7.75
C LEU A 124 4.13 0.10 8.43
N SER A 125 4.42 -1.19 8.44
CA SER A 125 5.64 -1.78 8.99
C SER A 125 6.62 -2.26 7.92
N ASP A 126 6.39 -1.89 6.65
CA ASP A 126 7.24 -2.30 5.53
C ASP A 126 8.70 -1.83 5.72
N GLU A 127 9.65 -2.59 5.18
CA GLU A 127 11.08 -2.23 5.20
C GLU A 127 11.33 -0.93 4.41
N TYR A 128 10.61 -0.73 3.31
CA TYR A 128 10.79 0.39 2.40
C TYR A 128 9.94 1.60 2.82
N PRO A 129 10.56 2.77 3.08
CA PRO A 129 9.85 3.98 3.45
C PRO A 129 8.70 4.37 2.50
N GLU A 130 8.88 4.16 1.20
CA GLU A 130 7.92 4.53 0.16
C GLU A 130 6.60 3.77 0.30
N VAL A 131 6.68 2.48 0.66
CA VAL A 131 5.49 1.65 0.92
C VAL A 131 4.80 2.10 2.20
N ARG A 132 5.58 2.42 3.24
CA ARG A 132 5.04 2.96 4.50
C ARG A 132 4.35 4.32 4.28
N GLN A 133 4.98 5.18 3.48
CA GLN A 133 4.48 6.52 3.14
C GLN A 133 3.13 6.46 2.44
N ALA A 134 2.98 5.57 1.45
CA ALA A 134 1.72 5.33 0.76
C ALA A 134 0.64 4.81 1.74
N ALA A 135 0.95 3.76 2.52
CA ALA A 135 -0.01 3.21 3.46
C ALA A 135 -0.49 4.23 4.51
N ALA A 136 0.43 5.05 5.04
CA ALA A 136 0.09 6.12 5.96
C ALA A 136 -0.84 7.15 5.31
N TYR A 137 -0.54 7.55 4.06
CA TYR A 137 -1.41 8.44 3.30
C TYR A 137 -2.84 7.90 3.19
N GLY A 138 -3.00 6.63 2.77
CA GLY A 138 -4.29 5.96 2.68
C GLY A 138 -5.10 6.01 3.97
N PHE A 139 -4.51 5.67 5.12
CA PHE A 139 -5.21 5.77 6.41
C PHE A 139 -5.57 7.21 6.79
N GLY A 140 -4.73 8.18 6.44
CA GLY A 140 -5.04 9.59 6.61
C GLY A 140 -6.24 10.03 5.77
N VAL A 141 -6.30 9.60 4.51
CA VAL A 141 -7.44 9.86 3.60
C VAL A 141 -8.71 9.19 4.12
N MET A 142 -8.65 7.92 4.56
CA MET A 142 -9.77 7.24 5.20
C MET A 142 -10.30 8.04 6.41
N GLY A 143 -9.41 8.61 7.22
CA GLY A 143 -9.81 9.46 8.35
C GLY A 143 -10.52 10.74 7.91
N MET A 144 -10.07 11.34 6.80
CA MET A 144 -10.53 12.63 6.30
C MET A 144 -11.84 12.57 5.51
N VAL A 145 -11.97 11.60 4.59
CA VAL A 145 -13.11 11.49 3.66
C VAL A 145 -13.89 10.17 3.78
N GLY A 146 -13.44 9.25 4.64
CA GLY A 146 -14.04 7.93 4.81
C GLY A 146 -15.43 7.96 5.42
N GLY A 147 -15.69 8.87 6.37
CA GLY A 147 -16.95 8.88 7.11
C GLY A 147 -17.10 7.71 8.09
N VAL A 148 -18.35 7.35 8.41
CA VAL A 148 -18.65 6.33 9.44
C VAL A 148 -18.21 4.93 9.01
N GLU A 149 -18.14 4.69 7.71
CA GLU A 149 -17.78 3.43 7.07
C GLU A 149 -16.35 2.99 7.40
N TYR A 150 -15.44 3.94 7.67
CA TYR A 150 -14.04 3.68 7.98
C TYR A 150 -13.69 3.87 9.47
N LEU A 151 -14.65 4.24 10.33
CA LEU A 151 -14.38 4.62 11.73
C LEU A 151 -13.61 3.54 12.51
N ASN A 152 -14.03 2.28 12.39
CA ASN A 152 -13.34 1.17 13.03
C ASN A 152 -11.94 0.96 12.43
N THR A 153 -11.83 1.04 11.11
CA THR A 153 -10.57 0.90 10.38
C THR A 153 -9.54 1.91 10.83
N VAL A 154 -9.89 3.20 10.85
CA VAL A 154 -8.95 4.26 11.23
C VAL A 154 -8.64 4.25 12.72
N THR A 155 -9.59 3.85 13.57
CA THR A 155 -9.35 3.67 15.00
C THR A 155 -8.31 2.57 15.24
N ASN A 156 -8.41 1.46 14.53
CA ASN A 156 -7.47 0.34 14.62
C ASN A 156 -6.10 0.65 14.00
N ALA A 157 -6.01 1.62 13.09
CA ALA A 157 -4.76 2.01 12.44
C ALA A 157 -3.87 2.93 13.29
N LEU A 158 -4.41 3.54 14.36
CA LEU A 158 -3.68 4.52 15.18
C LEU A 158 -2.44 3.96 15.87
N GLU A 159 -2.52 2.76 16.44
CA GLU A 159 -1.37 2.11 17.08
C GLU A 159 -0.29 1.71 16.05
N PRO A 160 -0.63 1.06 14.91
CA PRO A 160 0.32 0.84 13.82
C PRO A 160 0.98 2.12 13.27
N LEU A 161 0.22 3.20 13.09
CA LEU A 161 0.74 4.51 12.66
C LEU A 161 1.70 5.09 13.70
N ALA A 162 1.35 5.01 14.99
CA ALA A 162 2.21 5.42 16.08
C ALA A 162 3.52 4.63 16.11
N ALA A 163 3.46 3.30 15.93
CA ALA A 163 4.64 2.45 15.87
C ALA A 163 5.55 2.83 14.69
N MET A 164 4.96 3.11 13.52
CA MET A 164 5.68 3.57 12.33
C MET A 164 6.40 4.91 12.56
N VAL A 165 5.74 5.89 13.18
CA VAL A 165 6.30 7.23 13.45
C VAL A 165 7.43 7.17 14.48
N ASN A 166 7.30 6.29 15.49
CA ASN A 166 8.28 6.16 16.58
C ASN A 166 9.40 5.16 16.27
N ARG A 167 9.56 4.71 15.02
CA ARG A 167 10.65 3.81 14.65
C ARG A 167 12.02 4.45 14.95
N PRO A 168 13.04 3.68 15.37
CA PRO A 168 14.37 4.22 15.61
C PRO A 168 15.02 4.87 14.38
N ASP A 169 14.66 4.40 13.19
CA ASP A 169 15.14 4.86 11.88
C ASP A 169 14.16 5.83 11.18
N ALA A 170 13.09 6.26 11.85
CA ALA A 170 12.00 7.05 11.26
C ALA A 170 12.51 8.28 10.48
N ARG A 171 13.54 8.96 10.97
CA ARG A 171 14.12 10.15 10.33
C ARG A 171 15.59 9.97 9.91
N ALA A 172 15.99 8.74 9.59
CA ALA A 172 17.36 8.43 9.20
C ALA A 172 17.71 8.86 7.75
N THR A 173 16.74 8.87 6.84
CA THR A 173 16.89 9.31 5.44
C THR A 173 15.79 10.32 5.05
N GLU A 174 15.88 10.89 3.85
CA GLU A 174 14.84 11.77 3.31
C GLU A 174 13.53 11.00 3.09
N GLU A 175 13.61 9.79 2.54
CA GLU A 175 12.47 8.91 2.27
C GLU A 175 11.82 8.44 3.58
N SER A 176 12.62 8.05 4.58
CA SER A 176 12.10 7.67 5.89
C SER A 176 11.41 8.86 6.58
N SER A 177 11.95 10.07 6.43
CA SER A 177 11.37 11.30 6.95
C SER A 177 10.02 11.60 6.28
N GLY A 178 9.92 11.47 4.95
CA GLY A 178 8.68 11.63 4.21
C GLY A 178 7.59 10.64 4.65
N ALA A 179 7.96 9.37 4.86
CA ALA A 179 7.06 8.37 5.42
C ALA A 179 6.57 8.76 6.83
N THR A 180 7.49 9.22 7.69
CA THR A 180 7.18 9.66 9.06
C THR A 180 6.24 10.86 9.07
N ASP A 181 6.48 11.86 8.22
CA ASP A 181 5.63 13.04 8.11
C ASP A 181 4.22 12.66 7.63
N ASN A 182 4.09 11.72 6.69
CA ASN A 182 2.78 11.16 6.31
C ASN A 182 2.11 10.40 7.46
N GLY A 183 2.86 9.64 8.27
CA GLY A 183 2.33 8.98 9.47
C GLY A 183 1.75 9.97 10.48
N ILE A 184 2.47 11.06 10.74
CA ILE A 184 2.03 12.16 11.61
C ILE A 184 0.76 12.81 11.03
N ALA A 185 0.77 13.13 9.73
CA ALA A 185 -0.38 13.72 9.05
C ALA A 185 -1.61 12.81 9.08
N ALA A 186 -1.42 11.49 8.93
CA ALA A 186 -2.50 10.51 9.01
C ALA A 186 -3.15 10.48 10.39
N VAL A 187 -2.33 10.44 11.45
CA VAL A 187 -2.84 10.52 12.84
C VAL A 187 -3.61 11.83 13.04
N ALA A 188 -3.07 12.97 12.60
CA ALA A 188 -3.75 14.26 12.71
C ALA A 188 -5.10 14.27 11.97
N LYS A 189 -5.16 13.78 10.73
CA LYS A 189 -6.40 13.66 9.94
C LYS A 189 -7.42 12.77 10.63
N ILE A 190 -7.01 11.62 11.16
CA ILE A 190 -7.91 10.70 11.88
C ILE A 190 -8.49 11.39 13.12
N LEU A 191 -7.65 12.01 13.95
CA LEU A 191 -8.08 12.72 15.16
C LEU A 191 -9.02 13.88 14.85
N LYS A 192 -8.74 14.65 13.79
CA LYS A 192 -9.52 15.81 13.40
C LYS A 192 -10.89 15.44 12.82
N TYR A 193 -10.94 14.46 11.91
CA TYR A 193 -12.11 14.26 11.05
C TYR A 193 -12.97 13.06 11.43
N SER A 194 -12.40 11.99 12.00
CA SER A 194 -13.16 10.75 12.21
C SER A 194 -14.01 10.73 13.47
N GLY A 195 -13.73 11.61 14.45
CA GLY A 195 -14.34 11.53 15.77
C GLY A 195 -14.03 10.22 16.52
N ALA A 196 -12.98 9.50 16.11
CA ALA A 196 -12.51 8.31 16.79
C ALA A 196 -12.27 8.61 18.27
N ASN A 197 -12.78 7.76 19.16
CA ASN A 197 -12.53 7.84 20.60
C ASN A 197 -11.09 7.39 20.88
N VAL A 198 -10.14 8.28 20.62
CA VAL A 198 -8.72 7.98 20.74
C VAL A 198 -8.25 8.29 22.14
N ASN A 199 -7.69 7.28 22.81
CA ASN A 199 -6.88 7.53 23.98
C ASN A 199 -5.52 8.06 23.53
N LEU A 200 -5.35 9.39 23.53
CA LEU A 200 -4.13 10.07 23.09
C LEU A 200 -2.85 9.58 23.81
N SER A 201 -2.99 8.99 25.00
CA SER A 201 -1.84 8.39 25.71
C SER A 201 -1.31 7.11 25.06
N GLN A 202 -2.12 6.39 24.26
CA GLN A 202 -1.73 5.18 23.54
C GLN A 202 -1.03 5.47 22.22
N VAL A 203 -1.24 6.66 21.63
CA VAL A 203 -0.65 7.03 20.35
C VAL A 203 0.86 7.28 20.49
N GLY A 204 1.40 7.36 21.72
CA GLY A 204 2.83 7.26 21.99
C GLY A 204 3.72 8.25 21.24
N LEU A 205 3.16 9.27 20.59
CA LEU A 205 3.92 10.26 19.84
C LEU A 205 4.65 11.11 20.86
N GLN A 206 5.95 10.86 21.00
CA GLN A 206 6.83 11.68 21.83
C GLN A 206 6.76 13.17 21.42
N ASN A 207 6.30 13.43 20.17
CA ASN A 207 6.01 14.74 19.62
C ASN A 207 4.51 14.98 19.38
N LEU A 208 3.66 14.77 20.40
CA LEU A 208 2.24 15.18 20.34
C LEU A 208 2.08 16.66 19.88
N TYR A 209 3.08 17.50 20.17
CA TYR A 209 3.16 18.90 19.73
C TYR A 209 3.22 19.08 18.20
N ASP A 210 3.87 18.18 17.47
CA ASP A 210 3.93 18.24 16.00
C ASP A 210 2.55 17.94 15.39
N CYS A 211 1.80 17.00 15.99
CA CYS A 211 0.42 16.69 15.59
C CYS A 211 -0.56 17.81 15.95
N LEU A 212 -0.45 18.41 17.14
CA LEU A 212 -1.32 19.50 17.59
C LEU A 212 -1.22 20.73 16.67
N PHE A 213 -0.01 21.09 16.23
CA PHE A 213 0.18 22.19 15.28
C PHE A 213 -0.43 21.87 13.90
N LEU A 214 -0.32 20.61 13.44
CA LEU A 214 -0.94 20.17 12.19
C LEU A 214 -2.47 20.07 12.26
N ILE A 215 -3.05 19.72 13.42
CA ILE A 215 -4.51 19.72 13.63
C ILE A 215 -5.09 21.14 13.51
N GLU A 216 -4.33 22.17 13.91
CA GLU A 216 -4.72 23.59 13.76
C GLU A 216 -4.54 24.14 12.33
N LEU A 217 -3.64 23.55 11.53
CA LEU A 217 -3.31 23.98 10.17
C LEU A 217 -4.13 23.28 9.07
N LEU A 218 -4.46 22.01 9.26
CA LEU A 218 -5.40 21.27 8.41
C LEU A 218 -6.83 21.73 8.65
#